data_AF-A0A968IY83-F1
#
_entry.id   AF-A0A968IY83-F1
#
_cell.length_a   1.000
_cell.length_b   1.000
_cell.length_c   1.000
_cell.angle_alpha   90.00
_cell.angle_beta   90.00
_cell.angle_gamma   90.00
#
_symmetry.space_group_name_H-M   'P 1'
#
loop_
_entity.id
_entity.type
_entity.pdbx_description
1 polymer ?
#
loop_
_entity_poly.entity_id
_entity_poly.type
_entity_poly.pdbx_seq_one_letter_code
_entity_poly.pdbx_strand_id
1 'polypeptide(L)'
;MNLLKLATSVGLGLSLTLTNFLSNTATANSVPTVTYEMVGEDNSLAGILEAPDFSSITFRSLGSFSESGAISGEYDRYADYDLGRQWYEGDAVTDVLKLGDIDDSFGVGQFRLGEIVAKSGRQPQDVTLDRFGFIKNQTVGSFIQANPQLKERPIKDVPLLADAIAIIYGDRGKALLNLPVRALIESERQNWTSELSLNKNIKKLVQTESPKFNVSEFEMGNLDLSEYSLEEVEGIGDSFVEDYEDWKNEYLSDIEGLADISFDDFPNPVATTLAFISRVDTIWSDAHGQIKPGHSVSGSNQAGYAVPCQQSCAHIELDDIENSGRDIRWISEGRRWMLGKDPNNANICPEAPWGVDGGEGVLGVFNCGKEPTGRNPFGPGFKVALWSIDETKDEASTAIFFRICKRGIPDLGCTPYFIGPIPFLPANRENWIILGPGV
;
A
#
# COMPACT_ATOMS: atom_id res chain seq x y z
N MET A 1 -57.28 22.89 55.35
CA MET A 1 -56.62 23.44 54.14
C MET A 1 -55.73 22.34 53.61
N ASN A 2 -56.25 21.46 52.74
CA ASN A 2 -56.37 21.62 51.27
C ASN A 2 -54.99 21.69 50.60
N LEU A 3 -54.67 21.00 49.50
CA LEU A 3 -55.41 20.09 48.62
C LEU A 3 -54.37 19.46 47.65
N LEU A 4 -54.47 18.16 47.44
CA LEU A 4 -54.47 17.44 46.14
C LEU A 4 -54.16 18.21 44.83
N LYS A 5 -53.34 17.58 43.96
CA LYS A 5 -53.58 17.28 42.51
C LYS A 5 -52.39 16.43 41.98
N LEU A 6 -52.55 15.15 41.57
CA LEU A 6 -52.95 14.65 40.22
C LEU A 6 -52.15 15.31 39.07
N ALA A 7 -51.57 14.64 38.06
CA ALA A 7 -51.64 13.26 37.58
C ALA A 7 -50.58 13.03 36.46
N THR A 8 -50.37 11.75 36.11
CA THR A 8 -50.13 11.18 34.75
C THR A 8 -48.82 11.41 33.99
N SER A 9 -48.00 10.35 33.98
CA SER A 9 -47.49 9.61 32.81
C SER A 9 -47.10 10.37 31.54
N VAL A 10 -45.81 10.35 31.21
CA VAL A 10 -45.32 9.91 29.90
C VAL A 10 -44.06 9.08 30.14
N GLY A 11 -44.10 7.81 29.77
CA GLY A 11 -42.93 6.97 29.73
C GLY A 11 -42.05 7.37 28.56
N LEU A 12 -40.78 7.65 28.85
CA LEU A 12 -39.69 7.33 27.95
C LEU A 12 -38.75 6.43 28.75
N GLY A 13 -38.92 5.13 28.58
CA GLY A 13 -37.88 4.17 28.91
C GLY A 13 -36.72 4.43 27.96
N LEU A 14 -35.68 5.11 28.44
CA LEU A 14 -34.38 5.10 27.80
C LEU A 14 -33.84 3.68 27.95
N SER A 15 -34.14 2.82 26.98
CA SER A 15 -33.46 1.55 26.81
C SER A 15 -32.06 1.85 26.31
N LEU A 16 -31.14 2.07 27.24
CA LEU A 16 -29.70 2.00 26.97
C LEU A 16 -29.39 0.54 26.61
N THR A 17 -29.47 0.22 25.32
CA THR A 17 -28.78 -0.94 24.78
C THR A 17 -27.30 -0.65 24.92
N LEU A 18 -26.67 -1.18 25.98
CA LEU A 18 -25.24 -1.42 25.97
C LEU A 18 -24.99 -2.39 24.81
N THR A 19 -24.66 -1.87 23.64
CA THR A 19 -23.98 -2.66 22.63
C THR A 19 -22.63 -3.01 23.24
N ASN A 20 -22.47 -4.28 23.61
CA ASN A 20 -21.17 -4.85 23.85
C ASN A 20 -20.40 -4.71 22.52
N PHE A 21 -19.65 -3.62 22.38
CA PHE A 21 -18.50 -3.62 21.50
C PHE A 21 -17.59 -4.70 22.05
N LEU A 22 -17.65 -5.88 21.45
CA LEU A 22 -16.54 -6.80 21.48
C LEU A 22 -15.39 -6.02 20.84
N SER A 23 -14.53 -5.44 21.68
CA SER A 23 -13.18 -5.10 21.28
C SER A 23 -12.56 -6.41 20.79
N ASN A 24 -12.59 -6.63 19.48
CA ASN A 24 -11.64 -7.51 18.84
C ASN A 24 -10.29 -6.88 19.13
N THR A 25 -9.67 -7.31 20.23
CA THR A 25 -8.23 -7.17 20.41
C THR A 25 -7.65 -8.05 19.31
N ALA A 26 -7.42 -7.46 18.14
CA ALA A 26 -6.60 -8.06 17.11
C ALA A 26 -5.30 -8.44 17.81
N THR A 27 -5.04 -9.73 17.93
CA THR A 27 -3.71 -10.21 18.30
C THR A 27 -2.78 -9.66 17.23
N ALA A 28 -1.76 -8.89 17.63
CA ALA A 28 -0.79 -8.35 16.70
C ALA A 28 -0.20 -9.54 15.92
N ASN A 29 -0.50 -9.62 14.62
CA ASN A 29 0.22 -10.51 13.74
C ASN A 29 1.67 -10.04 13.78
N SER A 30 2.55 -10.81 14.42
CA SER A 30 3.96 -10.48 14.47
C SER A 30 4.52 -10.53 13.06
N VAL A 31 5.24 -9.49 12.64
CA VAL A 31 5.94 -9.45 11.34
C VAL A 31 6.85 -10.68 11.23
N PRO A 32 6.75 -11.49 10.17
CA PRO A 32 7.61 -12.66 9.97
C PRO A 32 9.10 -12.31 9.97
N THR A 33 9.89 -13.10 10.70
CA THR A 33 11.34 -12.92 10.81
C THR A 33 12.11 -14.20 10.49
N VAL A 34 13.36 -14.01 10.06
CA VAL A 34 14.38 -15.05 9.95
C VAL A 34 15.51 -14.73 10.93
N THR A 35 16.04 -15.77 11.56
CA THR A 35 17.03 -15.66 12.62
C THR A 35 18.44 -15.87 12.08
N TYR A 36 19.37 -14.98 12.44
CA TYR A 36 20.80 -15.13 12.19
C TYR A 36 21.58 -15.15 13.49
N GLU A 37 22.47 -16.13 13.65
CA GLU A 37 23.43 -16.14 14.76
C GLU A 37 24.53 -15.13 14.47
N MET A 38 24.69 -14.16 15.37
CA MET A 38 25.77 -13.18 15.32
C MET A 38 26.96 -13.76 16.06
N VAL A 39 28.08 -13.89 15.37
CA VAL A 39 29.29 -14.54 15.88
C VAL A 39 30.38 -13.49 16.07
N GLY A 40 30.99 -13.47 17.25
CA GLY A 40 32.11 -12.62 17.59
C GLY A 40 33.43 -13.09 16.95
N GLU A 41 34.49 -12.29 17.09
CA GLU A 41 35.80 -12.62 16.49
C GLU A 41 36.41 -13.94 17.00
N ASP A 42 36.12 -14.32 18.25
CA ASP A 42 36.57 -15.57 18.86
C ASP A 42 35.68 -16.78 18.49
N ASN A 43 34.78 -16.60 17.54
CA ASN A 43 33.79 -17.57 17.11
C ASN A 43 32.78 -17.94 18.23
N SER A 44 32.66 -17.11 19.27
CA SER A 44 31.60 -17.21 20.28
C SER A 44 30.31 -16.56 19.78
N LEU A 45 29.17 -17.03 20.30
CA LEU A 45 27.87 -16.43 20.02
C LEU A 45 27.82 -15.03 20.67
N ALA A 46 27.76 -13.99 19.84
CA ALA A 46 27.61 -12.60 20.25
C ALA A 46 26.14 -12.20 20.41
N GLY A 47 25.21 -12.89 19.73
CA GLY A 47 23.78 -12.70 19.90
C GLY A 47 22.96 -13.23 18.73
N ILE A 48 21.71 -12.79 18.66
CA ILE A 48 20.75 -13.23 17.65
C ILE A 48 20.16 -12.00 16.96
N LEU A 49 20.21 -11.99 15.62
CA LEU A 49 19.51 -11.03 14.78
C LEU A 49 18.21 -11.65 14.26
N GLU A 50 17.09 -11.01 14.60
CA GLU A 50 15.79 -11.26 13.99
C GLU A 50 15.61 -10.27 12.84
N ALA A 51 15.93 -10.70 11.62
CA ALA A 51 15.77 -9.88 10.42
C ALA A 51 14.37 -10.11 9.82
N PRO A 52 13.78 -9.14 9.10
CA PRO A 52 12.53 -9.38 8.39
C PRO A 52 12.70 -10.48 7.35
N ASP A 53 11.74 -11.39 7.29
CA ASP A 53 11.65 -12.42 6.25
C ASP A 53 10.72 -11.95 5.14
N PHE A 54 11.26 -11.23 4.15
CA PHE A 54 10.46 -10.71 3.03
C PHE A 54 9.84 -11.79 2.14
N SER A 55 10.31 -13.04 2.24
CA SER A 55 9.66 -14.18 1.58
C SER A 55 8.37 -14.64 2.28
N SER A 56 8.16 -14.18 3.51
CA SER A 56 6.96 -14.45 4.32
C SER A 56 6.16 -13.18 4.65
N ILE A 57 6.77 -12.00 4.58
CA ILE A 57 6.10 -10.71 4.83
C ILE A 57 5.23 -10.37 3.62
N THR A 58 3.94 -10.19 3.88
CA THR A 58 2.93 -9.68 2.95
C THR A 58 2.32 -8.38 3.49
N PHE A 59 1.57 -7.64 2.67
CA PHE A 59 0.85 -6.46 3.17
C PHE A 59 -0.16 -6.81 4.26
N ARG A 60 -0.78 -7.99 4.19
CA ARG A 60 -1.67 -8.48 5.25
C ARG A 60 -0.92 -8.76 6.57
N SER A 61 0.32 -9.25 6.48
CA SER A 61 1.14 -9.55 7.66
C SER A 61 1.57 -8.29 8.43
N LEU A 62 1.55 -7.11 7.80
CA LEU A 62 1.86 -5.82 8.45
C LEU A 62 0.80 -5.40 9.48
N GLY A 63 -0.39 -5.99 9.45
CA GLY A 63 -1.43 -5.72 10.44
C GLY A 63 -2.12 -4.38 10.23
N SER A 64 -2.08 -3.52 11.23
CA SER A 64 -2.86 -2.28 11.32
C SER A 64 -2.03 -1.05 11.69
N PHE A 65 -2.58 0.13 11.42
CA PHE A 65 -1.98 1.39 11.86
C PHE A 65 -2.06 1.50 13.38
N SER A 66 -0.96 1.92 14.02
CA SER A 66 -0.96 2.15 15.46
C SER A 66 -1.44 3.54 15.86
N GLU A 67 -1.62 4.45 14.89
CA GLU A 67 -2.15 5.80 15.12
C GLU A 67 -3.00 6.24 13.94
N SER A 68 -4.00 7.09 14.23
CA SER A 68 -4.86 7.71 13.23
C SER A 68 -4.09 8.73 12.39
N GLY A 69 -4.51 8.92 11.15
CA GLY A 69 -3.93 9.92 10.25
C GLY A 69 -4.86 10.26 9.09
N ALA A 70 -4.45 11.24 8.29
CA ALA A 70 -5.24 11.69 7.15
C ALA A 70 -4.38 12.35 6.08
N ILE A 71 -4.88 12.27 4.85
CA ILE A 71 -4.40 12.98 3.67
C ILE A 71 -5.56 13.81 3.14
N SER A 72 -5.31 15.11 2.95
CA SER A 72 -6.30 16.03 2.37
C SER A 72 -6.48 15.76 0.88
N GLY A 73 -7.72 15.77 0.37
CA GLY A 73 -8.01 15.66 -1.07
C GLY A 73 -7.58 16.89 -1.88
N GLU A 74 -7.15 17.98 -1.24
CA GLU A 74 -6.60 19.15 -1.97
C GLU A 74 -5.34 18.81 -2.79
N TYR A 75 -4.75 17.66 -2.48
CA TYR A 75 -3.52 17.16 -3.06
C TYR A 75 -3.73 16.26 -4.28
N ASP A 76 -4.97 15.86 -4.59
CA ASP A 76 -5.30 14.92 -5.69
C ASP A 76 -4.75 15.42 -7.03
N ARG A 77 -4.74 16.76 -7.24
CA ARG A 77 -4.17 17.40 -8.43
C ARG A 77 -2.69 17.11 -8.71
N TYR A 78 -1.95 16.62 -7.71
CA TYR A 78 -0.54 16.31 -7.82
C TYR A 78 -0.27 14.82 -8.04
N ALA A 79 -1.25 13.95 -7.87
CA ALA A 79 -1.18 12.56 -8.25
C ALA A 79 -1.97 12.33 -9.55
N ASP A 80 -1.97 11.10 -10.03
CA ASP A 80 -2.85 10.60 -11.09
C ASP A 80 -3.98 9.72 -10.52
N TYR A 81 -4.24 9.84 -9.21
CA TYR A 81 -5.30 9.15 -8.47
C TYR A 81 -5.68 9.97 -7.22
N ASP A 82 -6.80 9.61 -6.58
CA ASP A 82 -7.34 10.29 -5.42
C ASP A 82 -6.50 9.97 -4.18
N LEU A 83 -5.87 10.99 -3.59
CA LEU A 83 -5.05 10.86 -2.40
C LEU A 83 -5.88 11.04 -1.12
N GLY A 84 -6.95 11.84 -1.18
CA GLY A 84 -7.78 12.17 -0.02
C GLY A 84 -8.31 10.94 0.70
N ARG A 85 -7.89 10.73 1.96
CA ARG A 85 -8.38 9.66 2.84
C ARG A 85 -8.04 9.92 4.30
N GLN A 86 -8.69 9.20 5.20
CA GLN A 86 -8.39 9.19 6.62
C GLN A 86 -8.38 7.75 7.11
N TRP A 87 -7.59 7.47 8.13
CA TRP A 87 -7.56 6.19 8.83
C TRP A 87 -7.53 6.43 10.33
N TYR A 88 -7.98 5.43 11.05
CA TYR A 88 -7.98 5.39 12.50
C TYR A 88 -6.99 4.34 13.01
N GLU A 89 -6.54 4.51 14.24
CA GLU A 89 -5.81 3.46 14.96
C GLU A 89 -6.59 2.14 14.89
N GLY A 90 -5.90 1.06 14.52
CA GLY A 90 -6.49 -0.26 14.36
C GLY A 90 -7.01 -0.58 12.96
N ASP A 91 -7.14 0.40 12.06
CA ASP A 91 -7.49 0.13 10.67
C ASP A 91 -6.41 -0.72 10.00
N ALA A 92 -6.82 -1.70 9.20
CA ALA A 92 -5.88 -2.59 8.52
C ALA A 92 -5.10 -1.83 7.45
N VAL A 93 -3.81 -2.14 7.31
CA VAL A 93 -2.94 -1.53 6.29
C VAL A 93 -3.54 -1.69 4.89
N THR A 94 -4.15 -2.84 4.62
CA THR A 94 -4.76 -3.17 3.33
C THR A 94 -5.99 -2.35 2.99
N ASP A 95 -6.66 -1.77 3.98
CA ASP A 95 -7.90 -1.01 3.80
C ASP A 95 -7.65 0.50 3.63
N VAL A 96 -6.39 0.93 3.76
CA VAL A 96 -5.98 2.34 3.70
C VAL A 96 -4.99 2.59 2.56
N LEU A 97 -4.07 1.65 2.31
CA LEU A 97 -3.14 1.75 1.20
C LEU A 97 -3.86 1.48 -0.12
N LYS A 98 -3.71 2.42 -1.04
CA LYS A 98 -4.13 2.32 -2.43
C LYS A 98 -3.01 1.77 -3.30
N LEU A 99 -3.35 1.20 -4.45
CA LEU A 99 -2.36 0.67 -5.39
C LEU A 99 -1.37 1.75 -5.84
N GLY A 100 -1.84 2.99 -6.05
CA GLY A 100 -0.99 4.12 -6.39
C GLY A 100 0.04 4.50 -5.32
N ASP A 101 -0.20 4.19 -4.04
CA ASP A 101 0.75 4.48 -2.96
C ASP A 101 2.00 3.60 -3.01
N ILE A 102 1.86 2.39 -3.57
CA ILE A 102 2.92 1.38 -3.56
C ILE A 102 3.50 1.10 -4.95
N ASP A 103 2.88 1.62 -6.01
CA ASP A 103 3.30 1.34 -7.39
C ASP A 103 4.75 1.70 -7.69
N ASP A 104 5.19 2.90 -7.32
CA ASP A 104 6.57 3.35 -7.59
C ASP A 104 7.61 2.43 -6.93
N SER A 105 7.31 1.93 -5.73
CA SER A 105 8.28 1.18 -4.94
C SER A 105 8.18 -0.34 -5.08
N PHE A 106 6.98 -0.87 -5.33
CA PHE A 106 6.72 -2.32 -5.46
C PHE A 106 6.39 -2.73 -6.90
N GLY A 107 6.13 -1.80 -7.80
CA GLY A 107 5.83 -2.05 -9.21
C GLY A 107 4.46 -2.72 -9.41
N VAL A 108 3.49 -2.45 -8.55
CA VAL A 108 2.21 -3.19 -8.52
C VAL A 108 1.42 -3.08 -9.83
N GLY A 109 1.57 -1.99 -10.58
CA GLY A 109 0.96 -1.82 -11.90
C GLY A 109 1.47 -2.85 -12.93
N GLN A 110 2.69 -3.35 -12.75
CA GLN A 110 3.36 -4.28 -13.67
C GLN A 110 2.96 -5.74 -13.46
N PHE A 111 2.10 -6.03 -12.47
CA PHE A 111 1.55 -7.36 -12.33
C PHE A 111 0.51 -7.66 -13.41
N ARG A 112 0.55 -8.87 -13.94
CA ARG A 112 -0.59 -9.45 -14.64
C ARG A 112 -1.62 -9.98 -13.66
N LEU A 113 -2.90 -9.95 -14.01
CA LEU A 113 -3.97 -10.48 -13.14
C LEU A 113 -3.74 -11.95 -12.77
N GLY A 114 -3.28 -12.77 -13.72
CA GLY A 114 -2.95 -14.17 -13.49
C GLY A 114 -1.75 -14.37 -12.55
N GLU A 115 -0.80 -13.45 -12.55
CA GLU A 115 0.36 -13.50 -11.64
C GLU A 115 -0.06 -13.22 -10.20
N ILE A 116 -0.98 -12.28 -9.98
CA ILE A 116 -1.53 -11.98 -8.64
C ILE A 116 -2.18 -13.24 -8.06
N VAL A 117 -3.03 -13.91 -8.84
CA VAL A 117 -3.70 -15.14 -8.41
C VAL A 117 -2.68 -16.24 -8.12
N ALA A 118 -1.72 -16.46 -9.03
CA ALA A 118 -0.72 -17.51 -8.88
C ALA A 118 0.20 -17.30 -7.66
N LYS A 119 0.74 -16.08 -7.48
CA LYS A 119 1.67 -15.73 -6.39
C LYS A 119 0.98 -15.68 -5.03
N SER A 120 -0.31 -15.36 -5.00
CA SER A 120 -1.10 -15.39 -3.78
C SER A 120 -1.58 -16.80 -3.37
N GLY A 121 -1.16 -17.84 -4.10
CA GLY A 121 -1.52 -19.23 -3.82
C GLY A 121 -2.96 -19.61 -4.19
N ARG A 122 -3.67 -18.76 -4.93
CA ARG A 122 -5.05 -18.98 -5.37
C ARG A 122 -5.09 -19.68 -6.72
N GLN A 123 -6.28 -20.16 -7.09
CA GLN A 123 -6.51 -20.79 -8.39
C GLN A 123 -7.37 -19.87 -9.27
N PRO A 124 -7.07 -19.73 -10.58
CA PRO A 124 -7.81 -18.84 -11.49
C PRO A 124 -9.33 -19.11 -11.57
N GLN A 125 -9.75 -20.36 -11.47
CA GLN A 125 -11.18 -20.72 -11.45
C GLN A 125 -11.93 -20.24 -10.19
N ASP A 126 -11.22 -19.99 -9.09
CA ASP A 126 -11.82 -19.61 -7.81
C ASP A 126 -11.87 -18.08 -7.63
N VAL A 127 -11.30 -17.32 -8.56
CA VAL A 127 -11.25 -15.85 -8.52
C VAL A 127 -12.08 -15.27 -9.65
N THR A 128 -13.10 -14.51 -9.27
CA THR A 128 -14.06 -13.87 -10.19
C THR A 128 -13.69 -12.43 -10.52
N LEU A 129 -14.22 -11.86 -11.60
CA LEU A 129 -13.80 -10.54 -12.07
C LEU A 129 -14.21 -9.38 -11.14
N ASP A 130 -15.25 -9.55 -10.33
CA ASP A 130 -15.63 -8.59 -9.28
C ASP A 130 -14.55 -8.43 -8.19
N ARG A 131 -13.63 -9.40 -8.10
CA ARG A 131 -12.50 -9.42 -7.14
C ARG A 131 -11.31 -8.57 -7.54
N PHE A 132 -11.38 -7.92 -8.69
CA PHE A 132 -10.44 -6.91 -9.15
C PHE A 132 -11.19 -5.59 -9.24
N GLY A 133 -11.23 -4.83 -8.14
CA GLY A 133 -12.12 -3.68 -7.96
C GLY A 133 -12.17 -2.68 -9.12
N PHE A 134 -11.07 -2.47 -9.84
CA PHE A 134 -11.00 -1.56 -10.99
C PHE A 134 -11.78 -2.05 -12.22
N ILE A 135 -12.07 -3.35 -12.37
CA ILE A 135 -12.78 -3.88 -13.55
C ILE A 135 -14.19 -3.31 -13.65
N LYS A 136 -14.89 -3.15 -12.52
CA LYS A 136 -16.25 -2.60 -12.49
C LYS A 136 -16.31 -1.13 -12.93
N ASN A 137 -15.20 -0.40 -12.80
CA ASN A 137 -15.10 1.02 -13.13
C ASN A 137 -14.81 1.24 -14.62
N GLN A 138 -14.54 0.17 -15.39
CA GLN A 138 -14.27 0.28 -16.81
C GLN A 138 -15.57 0.44 -17.61
N THR A 139 -15.44 1.01 -18.81
CA THR A 139 -16.42 0.81 -19.89
C THR A 139 -16.02 -0.41 -20.70
N VAL A 140 -16.92 -0.95 -21.55
CA VAL A 140 -16.53 -1.99 -22.52
C VAL A 140 -15.37 -1.51 -23.41
N GLY A 141 -15.36 -0.24 -23.78
CA GLY A 141 -14.27 0.35 -24.56
C GLY A 141 -12.93 0.27 -23.84
N SER A 142 -12.85 0.81 -22.62
CA SER A 142 -11.61 0.79 -21.83
C SER A 142 -11.22 -0.60 -21.35
N PHE A 143 -12.20 -1.47 -21.07
CA PHE A 143 -11.95 -2.89 -20.80
C PHE A 143 -11.25 -3.59 -21.98
N ILE A 144 -11.72 -3.41 -23.21
CA ILE A 144 -11.08 -4.02 -24.39
C ILE A 144 -9.70 -3.39 -24.64
N GLN A 145 -9.53 -2.10 -24.35
CA GLN A 145 -8.25 -1.43 -24.45
C GLN A 145 -7.22 -2.02 -23.47
N ALA A 146 -7.65 -2.29 -22.23
CA ALA A 146 -6.83 -2.97 -21.22
C ALA A 146 -6.58 -4.45 -21.54
N ASN A 147 -7.38 -5.04 -22.42
CA ASN A 147 -7.33 -6.46 -22.79
C ASN A 147 -7.17 -6.67 -24.30
N PRO A 148 -6.06 -6.19 -24.91
CA PRO A 148 -5.86 -6.20 -26.36
C PRO A 148 -5.90 -7.61 -26.99
N GLN A 149 -5.55 -8.64 -26.24
CA GLN A 149 -5.62 -10.07 -26.60
C GLN A 149 -7.05 -10.53 -26.93
N LEU A 150 -8.08 -9.85 -26.41
CA LEU A 150 -9.48 -10.20 -26.69
C LEU A 150 -9.95 -9.71 -28.06
N LYS A 151 -9.28 -8.72 -28.67
CA LYS A 151 -9.76 -7.99 -29.86
C LYS A 151 -10.16 -8.87 -31.04
N GLU A 152 -9.39 -9.91 -31.31
CA GLU A 152 -9.61 -10.82 -32.44
C GLU A 152 -10.56 -11.98 -32.12
N ARG A 153 -10.90 -12.20 -30.84
CA ARG A 153 -11.80 -13.26 -30.42
C ARG A 153 -13.24 -12.92 -30.84
N PRO A 154 -14.04 -13.89 -31.27
CA PRO A 154 -15.48 -13.68 -31.43
C PRO A 154 -16.13 -13.25 -30.12
N ILE A 155 -17.07 -12.30 -30.16
CA ILE A 155 -17.75 -11.78 -28.96
C ILE A 155 -18.40 -12.89 -28.14
N LYS A 156 -18.99 -13.91 -28.78
CA LYS A 156 -19.57 -15.07 -28.10
C LYS A 156 -18.59 -15.89 -27.26
N ASP A 157 -17.29 -15.80 -27.57
CA ASP A 157 -16.23 -16.54 -26.87
C ASP A 157 -15.66 -15.72 -25.69
N VAL A 158 -16.20 -14.52 -25.47
CA VAL A 158 -15.92 -13.65 -24.31
C VAL A 158 -17.24 -13.41 -23.57
N PRO A 159 -17.62 -14.28 -22.61
CA PRO A 159 -18.96 -14.34 -22.04
C PRO A 159 -19.50 -12.99 -21.55
N LEU A 160 -18.71 -12.24 -20.78
CA LEU A 160 -19.12 -10.94 -20.24
C LEU A 160 -19.49 -9.93 -21.33
N LEU A 161 -18.82 -9.96 -22.48
CA LEU A 161 -19.11 -9.05 -23.60
C LEU A 161 -20.34 -9.52 -24.38
N ALA A 162 -20.56 -10.84 -24.46
CA ALA A 162 -21.78 -11.39 -25.02
C ALA A 162 -23.01 -10.99 -24.18
N ASP A 163 -22.88 -11.02 -22.85
CA ASP A 163 -23.94 -10.63 -21.92
C ASP A 163 -24.21 -9.12 -21.94
N ALA A 164 -23.17 -8.29 -22.03
CA ALA A 164 -23.34 -6.85 -22.29
C ALA A 164 -24.13 -6.59 -23.58
N ILE A 165 -23.84 -7.32 -24.66
CA ILE A 165 -24.62 -7.23 -25.92
C ILE A 165 -26.07 -7.67 -25.73
N ALA A 166 -26.31 -8.74 -24.95
CA ALA A 166 -27.65 -9.22 -24.66
C ALA A 166 -28.45 -8.19 -23.84
N ILE A 167 -27.83 -7.52 -22.86
CA ILE A 167 -28.47 -6.47 -22.06
C ILE A 167 -28.83 -5.26 -22.93
N ILE A 168 -27.91 -4.80 -23.80
CA ILE A 168 -28.12 -3.60 -24.62
C ILE A 168 -29.12 -3.84 -25.75
N TYR A 169 -29.05 -4.99 -26.44
CA TYR A 169 -29.79 -5.22 -27.69
C TYR A 169 -30.85 -6.34 -27.62
N GLY A 170 -30.87 -7.14 -26.55
CA GLY A 170 -31.69 -8.35 -26.47
C GLY A 170 -31.43 -9.29 -27.65
N ASP A 171 -32.49 -9.92 -28.16
CA ASP A 171 -32.40 -10.86 -29.28
C ASP A 171 -31.81 -10.26 -30.58
N ARG A 172 -31.86 -8.92 -30.73
CA ARG A 172 -31.30 -8.24 -31.90
C ARG A 172 -29.76 -8.29 -31.92
N GLY A 173 -29.13 -8.49 -30.77
CA GLY A 173 -27.68 -8.57 -30.59
C GLY A 173 -27.06 -9.88 -31.08
N LYS A 174 -27.84 -10.93 -31.34
CA LYS A 174 -27.33 -12.26 -31.74
C LYS A 174 -26.45 -12.24 -33.00
N ALA A 175 -26.71 -11.30 -33.91
CA ALA A 175 -25.88 -11.13 -35.11
C ALA A 175 -24.48 -10.58 -34.81
N LEU A 176 -24.33 -9.83 -33.70
CA LEU A 176 -23.05 -9.25 -33.26
C LEU A 176 -22.14 -10.29 -32.61
N LEU A 177 -22.71 -11.33 -31.99
CA LEU A 177 -21.97 -12.36 -31.25
C LEU A 177 -20.90 -13.10 -32.07
N ASN A 178 -21.02 -13.14 -33.40
CA ASN A 178 -20.02 -13.77 -34.28
C ASN A 178 -18.98 -12.77 -34.83
N LEU A 179 -19.09 -11.48 -34.52
CA LEU A 179 -18.07 -10.49 -34.87
C LEU A 179 -16.93 -10.57 -33.86
N PRO A 180 -15.69 -10.21 -34.26
CA PRO A 180 -14.60 -10.07 -33.31
C PRO A 180 -14.85 -8.90 -32.35
N VAL A 181 -14.36 -9.02 -31.11
CA VAL A 181 -14.56 -8.06 -30.01
C VAL A 181 -14.19 -6.63 -30.40
N ARG A 182 -13.15 -6.44 -31.22
CA ARG A 182 -12.73 -5.11 -31.69
C ARG A 182 -13.84 -4.35 -32.45
N ALA A 183 -14.87 -5.04 -32.96
CA ALA A 183 -16.07 -4.42 -33.54
C ALA A 183 -16.84 -3.52 -32.55
N LEU A 184 -16.67 -3.76 -31.24
CA LEU A 184 -17.34 -3.01 -30.20
C LEU A 184 -16.73 -1.63 -29.97
N ILE A 185 -15.47 -1.43 -30.36
CA ILE A 185 -14.76 -0.15 -30.24
C ILE A 185 -15.16 0.78 -31.40
N GLU A 186 -15.74 1.94 -31.08
CA GLU A 186 -16.25 2.87 -32.10
C GLU A 186 -15.16 3.41 -33.04
N SER A 187 -13.98 3.76 -32.52
CA SER A 187 -12.85 4.24 -33.32
C SER A 187 -12.39 3.19 -34.35
N GLU A 188 -12.48 1.91 -34.01
CA GLU A 188 -12.13 0.82 -34.92
C GLU A 188 -13.26 0.55 -35.94
N ARG A 189 -14.54 0.78 -35.60
CA ARG A 189 -15.67 0.62 -36.55
C ARG A 189 -15.56 1.54 -37.77
N GLN A 190 -14.95 2.71 -37.66
CA GLN A 190 -14.79 3.61 -38.81
C GLN A 190 -13.83 3.04 -39.87
N ASN A 191 -12.76 2.35 -39.44
CA ASN A 191 -11.82 1.65 -40.32
C ASN A 191 -12.39 0.35 -40.94
N TRP A 192 -13.46 -0.20 -40.36
CA TRP A 192 -14.07 -1.45 -40.82
C TRP A 192 -14.90 -1.36 -42.10
N THR A 193 -15.39 -0.17 -42.46
CA THR A 193 -16.26 -0.01 -43.65
C THR A 193 -15.56 -0.30 -44.97
N SER A 194 -14.22 -0.34 -44.98
CA SER A 194 -13.38 -0.64 -46.14
C SER A 194 -12.91 -2.11 -46.25
N GLU A 195 -12.80 -2.88 -45.16
CA GLU A 195 -12.10 -4.19 -45.19
C GLU A 195 -12.98 -5.44 -45.10
N LEU A 196 -14.19 -5.38 -44.51
CA LEU A 196 -15.11 -6.54 -44.50
C LEU A 196 -16.36 -6.30 -45.33
N SER A 197 -16.68 -7.29 -46.18
CA SER A 197 -18.00 -7.45 -46.78
C SER A 197 -19.03 -7.83 -45.70
N LEU A 198 -19.32 -6.91 -44.77
CA LEU A 198 -20.40 -7.04 -43.81
C LEU A 198 -21.69 -7.36 -44.56
N ASN A 199 -22.35 -8.46 -44.17
CA ASN A 199 -23.57 -8.88 -44.84
C ASN A 199 -24.61 -7.74 -44.78
N LYS A 200 -25.54 -7.73 -45.73
CA LYS A 200 -26.54 -6.67 -45.88
C LYS A 200 -27.42 -6.49 -44.62
N ASN A 201 -27.61 -7.54 -43.82
CA ASN A 201 -28.37 -7.52 -42.57
C ASN A 201 -27.57 -6.91 -41.41
N ILE A 202 -26.25 -7.10 -41.35
CA ILE A 202 -25.39 -6.46 -40.33
C ILE A 202 -25.24 -4.98 -40.66
N LYS A 203 -25.04 -4.61 -41.94
CA LYS A 203 -25.09 -3.20 -42.37
C LYS A 203 -26.43 -2.56 -42.00
N LYS A 204 -27.54 -3.29 -42.19
CA LYS A 204 -28.87 -2.82 -41.80
C LYS A 204 -28.99 -2.64 -40.28
N LEU A 205 -28.53 -3.59 -39.46
CA LEU A 205 -28.52 -3.46 -37.99
C LEU A 205 -27.65 -2.28 -37.50
N VAL A 206 -26.51 -2.03 -38.15
CA VAL A 206 -25.62 -0.90 -37.84
C VAL A 206 -26.18 0.44 -38.33
N GLN A 207 -27.01 0.46 -39.39
CA GLN A 207 -27.44 1.69 -40.08
C GLN A 207 -28.92 2.07 -39.89
N THR A 208 -29.83 1.15 -39.54
CA THR A 208 -31.29 1.46 -39.64
C THR A 208 -31.89 2.15 -38.43
N GLU A 209 -31.29 2.04 -37.25
CA GLU A 209 -31.52 2.94 -36.13
C GLU A 209 -30.17 2.96 -35.41
N SER A 210 -29.45 4.09 -35.41
CA SER A 210 -28.27 4.21 -34.55
C SER A 210 -28.69 3.70 -33.17
N PRO A 211 -28.03 2.68 -32.61
CA PRO A 211 -28.26 2.33 -31.23
C PRO A 211 -28.24 3.63 -30.44
N LYS A 212 -29.30 3.91 -29.68
CA LYS A 212 -29.32 5.08 -28.79
C LYS A 212 -28.21 5.01 -27.74
N PHE A 213 -27.48 3.89 -27.70
CA PHE A 213 -26.49 3.50 -26.74
C PHE A 213 -25.25 2.92 -27.45
N ASN A 214 -24.09 3.54 -27.22
CA ASN A 214 -22.81 3.09 -27.73
C ASN A 214 -22.29 1.93 -26.88
N VAL A 215 -22.09 0.74 -27.46
CA VAL A 215 -21.63 -0.43 -26.67
C VAL A 215 -20.32 -0.14 -25.97
N SER A 216 -19.41 0.63 -26.57
CA SER A 216 -18.13 0.96 -25.95
C SER A 216 -18.28 1.81 -24.69
N GLU A 217 -19.39 2.52 -24.50
CA GLU A 217 -19.68 3.32 -23.30
C GLU A 217 -20.44 2.54 -22.23
N PHE A 218 -20.76 1.26 -22.48
CA PHE A 218 -21.40 0.42 -21.48
C PHE A 218 -20.48 0.21 -20.28
N GLU A 219 -20.89 0.67 -19.10
CA GLU A 219 -20.13 0.47 -17.87
C GLU A 219 -20.18 -1.00 -17.45
N MET A 220 -19.01 -1.58 -17.18
CA MET A 220 -18.83 -2.97 -16.81
C MET A 220 -19.50 -3.30 -15.46
N GLY A 221 -19.60 -2.32 -14.56
CA GLY A 221 -20.33 -2.44 -13.30
C GLY A 221 -21.83 -2.69 -13.43
N ASN A 222 -22.40 -2.60 -14.64
CA ASN A 222 -23.79 -3.03 -14.90
C ASN A 222 -23.92 -4.55 -15.14
N LEU A 223 -22.81 -5.29 -15.19
CA LEU A 223 -22.78 -6.74 -15.22
C LEU A 223 -22.62 -7.29 -13.79
N ASP A 224 -23.16 -8.48 -13.56
CA ASP A 224 -22.76 -9.26 -12.39
C ASP A 224 -21.39 -9.90 -12.67
N LEU A 225 -20.33 -9.18 -12.30
CA LEU A 225 -18.96 -9.62 -12.55
C LEU A 225 -18.55 -10.86 -11.72
N SER A 226 -19.37 -11.25 -10.74
CA SER A 226 -19.14 -12.46 -9.94
C SER A 226 -19.47 -13.76 -10.68
N GLU A 227 -20.17 -13.67 -11.82
CA GLU A 227 -20.50 -14.81 -12.69
C GLU A 227 -19.37 -15.20 -13.66
N TYR A 228 -18.25 -14.45 -13.68
CA TYR A 228 -17.13 -14.72 -14.57
C TYR A 228 -15.85 -14.93 -13.78
N SER A 229 -15.30 -16.14 -13.85
CA SER A 229 -13.96 -16.44 -13.33
C SER A 229 -12.87 -15.90 -14.23
N LEU A 230 -11.66 -15.74 -13.67
CA LEU A 230 -10.47 -15.34 -14.42
C LEU A 230 -10.11 -16.38 -15.51
N GLU A 231 -10.39 -17.67 -15.27
CA GLU A 231 -10.12 -18.74 -16.24
C GLU A 231 -11.11 -18.74 -17.42
N GLU A 232 -12.40 -18.45 -17.17
CA GLU A 232 -13.44 -18.47 -18.20
C GLU A 232 -13.24 -17.40 -19.28
N VAL A 233 -12.59 -16.29 -18.92
CA VAL A 233 -12.27 -15.23 -19.87
C VAL A 233 -10.84 -15.42 -20.35
N GLU A 234 -10.65 -16.43 -21.21
CA GLU A 234 -9.33 -16.77 -21.75
C GLU A 234 -8.59 -15.52 -22.28
N GLY A 235 -7.37 -15.35 -21.77
CA GLY A 235 -6.48 -14.23 -22.06
C GLY A 235 -6.57 -13.08 -21.06
N ILE A 236 -7.64 -12.93 -20.26
CA ILE A 236 -7.75 -11.80 -19.32
C ILE A 236 -6.65 -11.80 -18.26
N GLY A 237 -6.19 -13.00 -17.86
CA GLY A 237 -5.08 -13.17 -16.92
C GLY A 237 -3.75 -12.58 -17.40
N ASP A 238 -3.62 -12.28 -18.70
CA ASP A 238 -2.41 -11.70 -19.31
C ASP A 238 -2.35 -10.17 -19.28
N SER A 239 -3.43 -9.50 -18.89
CA SER A 239 -3.50 -8.05 -18.81
C SER A 239 -2.82 -7.51 -17.56
N PHE A 240 -2.11 -6.39 -17.71
CA PHE A 240 -1.45 -5.74 -16.59
C PHE A 240 -2.45 -4.90 -15.79
N VAL A 241 -2.21 -4.77 -14.48
CA VAL A 241 -3.01 -3.89 -13.62
C VAL A 241 -2.98 -2.45 -14.15
N GLU A 242 -1.81 -1.98 -14.61
CA GLU A 242 -1.64 -0.62 -15.10
C GLU A 242 -2.37 -0.29 -16.41
N ASP A 243 -2.86 -1.32 -17.13
CA ASP A 243 -3.59 -1.14 -18.37
C ASP A 243 -5.06 -0.69 -18.14
N TYR A 244 -5.59 -0.86 -16.92
CA TYR A 244 -6.97 -0.51 -16.57
C TYR A 244 -7.09 0.96 -16.15
N GLU A 245 -8.18 1.63 -16.51
CA GLU A 245 -8.40 3.02 -16.07
C GLU A 245 -8.59 3.08 -14.55
N ASP A 246 -8.07 4.15 -13.94
CA ASP A 246 -8.21 4.46 -12.51
C ASP A 246 -7.73 3.38 -11.54
N TRP A 247 -6.95 2.40 -12.00
CA TRP A 247 -6.48 1.26 -11.19
C TRP A 247 -5.78 1.69 -9.90
N LYS A 248 -5.06 2.81 -9.92
CA LYS A 248 -4.35 3.37 -8.75
C LYS A 248 -5.27 3.75 -7.59
N ASN A 249 -6.56 3.96 -7.85
CA ASN A 249 -7.54 4.34 -6.83
C ASN A 249 -8.00 3.19 -5.95
N GLU A 250 -7.84 1.95 -6.41
CA GLU A 250 -8.27 0.77 -5.66
C GLU A 250 -7.45 0.57 -4.39
N TYR A 251 -8.10 0.10 -3.33
CA TYR A 251 -7.40 -0.30 -2.12
C TYR A 251 -6.76 -1.68 -2.30
N LEU A 252 -5.71 -1.97 -1.54
CA LEU A 252 -5.08 -3.29 -1.53
C LEU A 252 -6.07 -4.41 -1.22
N SER A 253 -7.07 -4.16 -0.36
CA SER A 253 -8.10 -5.14 -0.02
C SER A 253 -9.17 -5.34 -1.10
N ASP A 254 -9.27 -4.45 -2.08
CA ASP A 254 -10.20 -4.56 -3.21
C ASP A 254 -9.68 -5.49 -4.32
N ILE A 255 -8.40 -5.91 -4.24
CA ILE A 255 -7.78 -6.85 -5.18
C ILE A 255 -7.50 -8.17 -4.47
N GLU A 256 -8.28 -9.20 -4.82
CA GLU A 256 -8.16 -10.52 -4.21
C GLU A 256 -6.76 -11.11 -4.43
N GLY A 257 -6.13 -11.44 -3.30
CA GLY A 257 -4.81 -12.05 -3.24
C GLY A 257 -3.62 -11.12 -3.34
N LEU A 258 -3.79 -9.87 -3.77
CA LEU A 258 -2.66 -8.93 -3.86
C LEU A 258 -1.98 -8.70 -2.51
N ALA A 259 -2.76 -8.53 -1.44
CA ALA A 259 -2.26 -8.34 -0.10
C ALA A 259 -1.60 -9.60 0.53
N ASP A 260 -1.71 -10.75 -0.14
CA ASP A 260 -1.16 -12.04 0.29
C ASP A 260 0.13 -12.42 -0.45
N ILE A 261 0.60 -11.57 -1.36
CA ILE A 261 1.88 -11.77 -2.06
C ILE A 261 3.03 -11.34 -1.15
N SER A 262 4.07 -12.17 -1.08
CA SER A 262 5.30 -11.86 -0.35
C SER A 262 6.05 -10.68 -0.98
N PHE A 263 6.69 -9.86 -0.16
CA PHE A 263 7.38 -8.64 -0.60
C PHE A 263 8.53 -8.89 -1.58
N ASP A 264 9.13 -10.08 -1.56
CA ASP A 264 10.17 -10.49 -2.52
C ASP A 264 9.61 -11.00 -3.86
N ASP A 265 8.30 -11.20 -3.95
CA ASP A 265 7.59 -11.68 -5.13
C ASP A 265 6.96 -10.56 -5.97
N PHE A 266 7.03 -9.31 -5.51
CA PHE A 266 6.63 -8.11 -6.25
C PHE A 266 7.57 -7.80 -7.42
N PRO A 267 7.10 -7.11 -8.49
CA PRO A 267 7.94 -6.73 -9.63
C PRO A 267 9.19 -5.93 -9.23
N ASN A 268 9.06 -5.06 -8.23
CA ASN A 268 10.18 -4.43 -7.54
C ASN A 268 10.31 -5.06 -6.15
N PRO A 269 11.09 -6.14 -5.99
CA PRO A 269 11.13 -6.90 -4.75
C PRO A 269 11.88 -6.15 -3.64
N VAL A 270 11.41 -6.30 -2.41
CA VAL A 270 12.14 -5.87 -1.21
C VAL A 270 12.99 -7.03 -0.70
N ALA A 271 14.28 -6.78 -0.49
CA ALA A 271 15.22 -7.81 -0.05
C ALA A 271 15.90 -7.42 1.26
N THR A 272 16.15 -8.42 2.11
CA THR A 272 16.91 -8.24 3.34
C THR A 272 18.37 -8.02 2.99
N THR A 273 18.88 -6.84 3.33
CA THR A 273 20.31 -6.55 3.25
C THR A 273 20.89 -6.61 4.65
N LEU A 274 21.86 -7.49 4.88
CA LEU A 274 22.61 -7.57 6.15
C LEU A 274 23.72 -6.51 6.20
N ALA A 275 23.45 -5.34 5.63
CA ALA A 275 24.38 -4.23 5.58
C ALA A 275 24.24 -3.37 6.85
N PHE A 276 25.37 -3.07 7.50
CA PHE A 276 25.45 -2.22 8.69
C PHE A 276 24.50 -2.66 9.79
N ILE A 277 24.89 -3.72 10.50
CA ILE A 277 24.16 -4.27 11.63
C ILE A 277 24.77 -3.72 12.91
N SER A 278 23.93 -3.38 13.88
CA SER A 278 24.37 -2.91 15.19
C SER A 278 23.56 -3.56 16.29
N ARG A 279 24.17 -3.71 17.47
CA ARG A 279 23.47 -4.11 18.67
C ARG A 279 22.92 -2.86 19.36
N VAL A 280 21.74 -2.97 19.94
CA VAL A 280 21.19 -1.96 20.85
C VAL A 280 21.85 -2.16 22.22
N ASP A 281 22.72 -1.23 22.63
CA ASP A 281 23.41 -1.33 23.92
C ASP A 281 22.58 -0.73 25.06
N THR A 282 22.09 0.50 24.85
CA THR A 282 21.35 1.24 25.87
C THR A 282 20.18 1.99 25.26
N ILE A 283 19.09 2.09 26.02
CA ILE A 283 17.89 2.85 25.65
C ILE A 283 17.81 4.08 26.55
N TRP A 284 17.63 5.25 25.94
CA TRP A 284 17.61 6.54 26.64
C TRP A 284 16.31 7.27 26.37
N SER A 285 15.64 7.71 27.44
CA SER A 285 14.48 8.60 27.37
C SER A 285 14.86 10.03 26.98
N ASP A 286 13.85 10.91 26.85
CA ASP A 286 14.00 12.34 26.54
C ASP A 286 14.70 13.16 27.65
N ALA A 287 14.94 12.55 28.81
CA ALA A 287 15.82 13.11 29.85
C ALA A 287 17.28 13.22 29.39
N HIS A 288 17.66 12.52 28.31
CA HIS A 288 19.01 12.49 27.79
C HIS A 288 19.20 13.52 26.67
N GLY A 289 20.27 14.33 26.83
CA GLY A 289 20.51 15.55 26.07
C GLY A 289 21.01 15.37 24.63
N GLN A 290 21.64 16.44 24.12
CA GLN A 290 21.97 16.65 22.70
C GLN A 290 22.73 15.48 22.04
N ILE A 291 22.42 15.24 20.77
CA ILE A 291 23.14 14.34 19.85
C ILE A 291 23.93 15.20 18.87
N LYS A 292 25.26 15.12 18.95
CA LYS A 292 26.16 15.94 18.12
C LYS A 292 26.18 15.47 16.67
N PRO A 293 26.53 16.36 15.72
CA PRO A 293 26.79 15.95 14.33
C PRO A 293 27.82 14.83 14.28
N GLY A 294 27.57 13.81 13.45
CA GLY A 294 28.46 12.65 13.36
C GLY A 294 28.35 11.67 14.53
N HIS A 295 27.33 11.79 15.40
CA HIS A 295 26.98 10.77 16.41
C HIS A 295 25.59 10.16 16.15
N SER A 296 24.82 10.73 15.23
CA SER A 296 23.52 10.21 14.83
C SER A 296 23.65 9.24 13.66
N VAL A 297 22.77 8.24 13.62
CA VAL A 297 22.47 7.42 12.43
C VAL A 297 21.06 7.68 11.90
N SER A 298 20.38 8.71 12.40
CA SER A 298 19.00 9.02 12.00
C SER A 298 18.96 10.16 10.99
N GLY A 299 17.98 10.10 10.10
CA GLY A 299 17.71 11.18 9.16
C GLY A 299 16.76 10.75 8.07
N SER A 300 17.07 11.13 6.84
CA SER A 300 16.31 10.82 5.62
C SER A 300 17.25 10.80 4.41
N ASN A 301 16.74 10.35 3.26
CA ASN A 301 17.46 10.45 1.99
C ASN A 301 17.77 11.90 1.59
N GLN A 302 17.02 12.89 2.09
CA GLN A 302 17.21 14.31 1.76
C GLN A 302 18.14 15.02 2.74
N ALA A 303 17.96 14.80 4.04
CA ALA A 303 18.75 15.43 5.08
C ALA A 303 20.09 14.69 5.36
N GLY A 304 20.24 13.48 4.83
CA GLY A 304 21.32 12.55 5.17
C GLY A 304 21.08 11.87 6.52
N TYR A 305 21.79 10.78 6.81
CA TYR A 305 21.58 9.95 8.01
C TYR A 305 22.47 10.31 9.20
N ALA A 306 22.85 11.59 9.34
CA ALA A 306 23.67 12.10 10.43
C ALA A 306 23.05 13.34 11.10
N VAL A 307 21.72 13.44 11.09
CA VAL A 307 21.00 14.62 11.60
C VAL A 307 21.23 14.74 13.11
N PRO A 308 21.71 15.89 13.60
CA PRO A 308 21.93 16.10 15.02
C PRO A 308 20.62 16.41 15.77
N CYS A 309 20.64 16.25 17.09
CA CYS A 309 19.57 16.73 17.96
C CYS A 309 20.11 17.68 19.02
N GLN A 310 19.42 18.79 19.27
CA GLN A 310 19.90 19.82 20.17
C GLN A 310 19.39 19.69 21.61
N GLN A 311 18.21 19.14 21.91
CA GLN A 311 17.72 18.98 23.29
C GLN A 311 16.71 17.82 23.37
N SER A 312 16.72 17.10 24.50
CA SER A 312 15.72 16.09 24.89
C SER A 312 15.33 15.07 23.82
N CYS A 313 16.32 14.37 23.29
CA CYS A 313 16.08 13.34 22.28
C CYS A 313 16.19 11.96 22.88
N ALA A 314 15.03 11.32 23.05
CA ALA A 314 15.00 9.89 23.28
C ALA A 314 15.65 9.16 22.09
N HIS A 315 16.48 8.17 22.39
CA HIS A 315 17.23 7.43 21.38
C HIS A 315 17.66 6.07 21.91
N ILE A 316 18.06 5.20 21.00
CA ILE A 316 18.86 4.02 21.31
C ILE A 316 20.33 4.31 21.01
N GLU A 317 21.21 3.86 21.89
CA GLU A 317 22.66 3.83 21.68
C GLU A 317 23.07 2.50 21.07
N LEU A 318 23.91 2.59 20.05
CA LEU A 318 24.34 1.48 19.24
C LEU A 318 25.75 1.07 19.62
N ASP A 319 25.95 -0.23 19.63
CA ASP A 319 27.23 -0.87 19.88
C ASP A 319 27.54 -1.87 18.77
N ASP A 320 28.81 -2.24 18.67
CA ASP A 320 29.30 -3.19 17.69
C ASP A 320 29.41 -4.62 18.26
N ILE A 321 30.08 -5.50 17.51
CA ILE A 321 30.22 -6.93 17.83
C ILE A 321 31.31 -7.18 18.89
N GLU A 322 32.13 -6.19 19.25
CA GLU A 322 33.26 -6.38 20.17
C GLU A 322 32.83 -6.35 21.65
N ASN A 323 32.38 -7.48 22.17
CA ASN A 323 32.34 -7.71 23.63
C ASN A 323 33.75 -7.99 24.22
N SER A 324 34.86 -7.65 23.51
CA SER A 324 36.23 -8.05 23.89
C SER A 324 37.35 -7.05 23.55
N GLY A 325 37.17 -5.78 23.91
CA GLY A 325 38.25 -4.95 24.47
C GLY A 325 39.48 -4.64 23.61
N ARG A 326 39.34 -4.34 22.30
CA ARG A 326 40.38 -3.64 21.53
C ARG A 326 39.86 -2.41 20.79
N ASP A 327 40.79 -1.56 20.35
CA ASP A 327 40.57 -0.20 19.81
C ASP A 327 39.96 -0.17 18.38
N ILE A 328 39.32 -1.23 17.88
CA ILE A 328 38.68 -1.23 16.54
C ILE A 328 37.21 -0.83 16.70
N ARG A 329 36.98 0.47 16.87
CA ARG A 329 35.64 1.04 16.90
C ARG A 329 34.97 0.89 15.54
N TRP A 330 33.94 0.06 15.41
CA TRP A 330 33.10 0.15 14.22
C TRP A 330 32.42 1.53 14.16
N ILE A 331 32.05 1.95 12.95
CA ILE A 331 31.44 3.26 12.73
C ILE A 331 30.15 3.49 13.54
N SER A 332 29.53 2.42 14.06
CA SER A 332 28.32 2.43 14.87
C SER A 332 28.53 2.56 16.37
N GLU A 333 29.72 2.28 16.92
CA GLU A 333 29.95 2.31 18.37
C GLU A 333 29.67 3.72 18.93
N GLY A 334 28.78 3.80 19.93
CA GLY A 334 28.33 5.06 20.54
C GLY A 334 27.50 5.95 19.62
N ARG A 335 27.06 5.44 18.46
CA ARG A 335 26.11 6.13 17.58
C ARG A 335 24.70 5.99 18.10
N ARG A 336 23.82 6.90 17.69
CA ARG A 336 22.48 7.03 18.26
C ARG A 336 21.42 7.02 17.17
N TRP A 337 20.41 6.17 17.35
CA TRP A 337 19.19 6.21 16.54
C TRP A 337 18.09 6.91 17.34
N MET A 338 17.73 8.11 16.87
CA MET A 338 16.78 9.04 17.48
C MET A 338 15.33 8.61 17.26
N LEU A 339 14.49 8.90 18.26
CA LEU A 339 13.05 8.74 18.17
C LEU A 339 12.47 9.63 17.05
N GLY A 340 11.67 9.02 16.18
CA GLY A 340 10.97 9.64 15.05
C GLY A 340 9.67 10.36 15.41
N LYS A 341 9.36 10.45 16.71
CA LYS A 341 8.10 10.95 17.26
C LYS A 341 8.35 11.84 18.48
N ASP A 342 7.49 12.83 18.71
CA ASP A 342 7.39 13.48 20.01
C ASP A 342 6.71 12.53 21.01
N PRO A 343 7.28 12.36 22.21
CA PRO A 343 6.55 11.73 23.33
C PRO A 343 5.27 12.48 23.75
N ASN A 344 5.19 13.79 23.49
CA ASN A 344 4.14 14.69 24.02
C ASN A 344 3.16 15.22 22.95
N ASN A 345 3.59 15.38 21.70
CA ASN A 345 2.79 15.89 20.59
C ASN A 345 3.24 15.31 19.24
N ALA A 346 2.56 14.28 18.74
CA ALA A 346 2.92 13.54 17.51
C ALA A 346 3.04 14.38 16.21
N ASN A 347 2.88 15.71 16.28
CA ASN A 347 3.07 16.60 15.16
C ASN A 347 4.55 16.72 14.76
N ILE A 348 4.85 16.42 13.49
CA ILE A 348 6.19 16.49 12.88
C ILE A 348 6.44 17.89 12.23
N CYS A 349 5.41 18.76 12.21
CA CYS A 349 5.41 20.04 11.51
C CYS A 349 5.17 21.27 12.41
N PRO A 350 5.70 22.47 12.06
CA PRO A 350 6.69 22.73 11.01
C PRO A 350 8.15 22.58 11.49
N GLU A 351 8.39 22.70 12.80
CA GLU A 351 9.71 22.58 13.42
C GLU A 351 9.60 21.65 14.63
N ALA A 352 9.78 20.35 14.37
CA ALA A 352 9.74 19.32 15.39
C ALA A 352 11.13 18.63 15.41
N PRO A 353 11.80 18.47 16.57
CA PRO A 353 13.15 17.91 16.62
C PRO A 353 13.23 16.43 16.18
N TRP A 354 12.09 15.76 16.11
CA TRP A 354 11.91 14.39 15.59
C TRP A 354 11.57 14.33 14.08
N GLY A 355 11.40 15.49 13.42
CA GLY A 355 11.12 15.62 11.99
C GLY A 355 12.34 16.08 11.19
N VAL A 356 12.55 15.48 10.01
CA VAL A 356 13.65 15.83 9.11
C VAL A 356 13.12 16.17 7.72
N ASP A 357 13.88 16.99 6.97
CA ASP A 357 13.53 17.28 5.59
C ASP A 357 13.40 15.99 4.78
N GLY A 358 12.32 15.85 4.02
CA GLY A 358 12.01 14.67 3.24
C GLY A 358 11.32 15.04 1.93
N GLY A 359 11.01 14.01 1.14
CA GLY A 359 10.37 14.19 -0.16
C GLY A 359 11.25 14.87 -1.22
N GLU A 360 10.75 14.89 -2.44
CA GLU A 360 11.48 15.34 -3.64
C GLU A 360 10.52 16.06 -4.59
N GLY A 361 11.04 17.03 -5.34
CA GLY A 361 10.26 17.71 -6.38
C GLY A 361 9.08 18.51 -5.84
N VAL A 362 8.01 18.58 -6.63
CA VAL A 362 6.78 19.31 -6.29
C VAL A 362 6.03 18.63 -5.15
N LEU A 363 6.07 17.29 -5.09
CA LEU A 363 5.46 16.50 -4.02
C LEU A 363 6.21 16.61 -2.69
N GLY A 364 7.47 17.08 -2.71
CA GLY A 364 8.28 17.28 -1.51
C GLY A 364 7.73 18.29 -0.51
N VAL A 365 6.70 19.08 -0.86
CA VAL A 365 6.05 20.03 0.08
C VAL A 365 5.00 19.38 0.97
N PHE A 366 4.61 18.13 0.68
CA PHE A 366 3.62 17.40 1.48
C PHE A 366 4.10 17.23 2.90
N ASN A 367 3.17 17.19 3.85
CA ASN A 367 3.49 17.11 5.27
C ASN A 367 4.56 18.14 5.68
N CYS A 368 4.39 19.39 5.23
CA CYS A 368 5.33 20.50 5.39
C CYS A 368 6.79 20.23 4.94
N GLY A 369 7.00 19.22 4.09
CA GLY A 369 8.32 18.75 3.67
C GLY A 369 9.08 17.96 4.72
N LYS A 370 8.38 17.42 5.71
CA LYS A 370 8.97 16.66 6.82
C LYS A 370 8.52 15.21 6.85
N GLU A 371 9.40 14.34 7.32
CA GLU A 371 9.14 12.94 7.66
C GLU A 371 9.76 12.60 9.03
N PRO A 372 9.30 11.53 9.70
CA PRO A 372 9.94 11.03 10.92
C PRO A 372 11.44 10.82 10.71
N THR A 373 12.29 11.19 11.67
CA THR A 373 13.71 10.82 11.59
C THR A 373 13.86 9.29 11.69
N GLY A 374 14.65 8.70 10.80
CA GLY A 374 14.72 7.25 10.67
C GLY A 374 15.76 6.80 9.65
N ARG A 375 15.55 5.61 9.08
CA ARG A 375 16.43 4.96 8.09
C ARG A 375 15.62 4.25 7.02
N ASN A 376 16.24 4.02 5.86
CA ASN A 376 15.67 3.21 4.76
C ASN A 376 16.53 1.95 4.54
N PRO A 377 16.54 1.01 5.51
CA PRO A 377 17.46 -0.12 5.47
C PRO A 377 17.19 -1.10 4.31
N PHE A 378 15.96 -1.11 3.78
CA PHE A 378 15.49 -2.04 2.76
C PHE A 378 15.12 -1.34 1.44
N GLY A 379 15.73 -0.17 1.18
CA GLY A 379 15.47 0.62 -0.02
C GLY A 379 14.25 1.54 0.08
N PRO A 380 13.67 1.97 -1.05
CA PRO A 380 12.66 3.02 -1.08
C PRO A 380 11.24 2.56 -0.69
N GLY A 381 10.99 1.25 -0.58
CA GLY A 381 9.67 0.66 -0.26
C GLY A 381 8.96 1.32 0.92
N PHE A 382 9.70 1.53 2.00
CA PHE A 382 9.21 2.21 3.19
C PHE A 382 10.39 2.73 4.00
N LYS A 383 10.10 3.65 4.91
CA LYS A 383 11.04 4.14 5.92
C LYS A 383 10.81 3.42 7.24
N VAL A 384 11.87 3.07 7.93
CA VAL A 384 11.84 2.55 9.31
C VAL A 384 12.23 3.68 10.26
N ALA A 385 11.41 3.95 11.28
CA ALA A 385 11.71 4.91 12.32
C ALA A 385 11.54 4.28 13.70
N LEU A 386 12.37 4.71 14.65
CA LEU A 386 12.16 4.41 16.06
C LEU A 386 10.90 5.15 16.51
N TRP A 387 9.95 4.46 17.14
CA TRP A 387 8.60 5.00 17.34
C TRP A 387 8.14 5.03 18.79
N SER A 388 8.62 4.11 19.63
CA SER A 388 8.45 4.19 21.08
C SER A 388 9.71 3.75 21.83
N ILE A 389 9.89 4.31 23.02
CA ILE A 389 10.97 4.00 23.96
C ILE A 389 10.38 3.94 25.37
N ASP A 390 10.78 2.93 26.14
CA ASP A 390 10.58 2.83 27.58
C ASP A 390 11.91 2.41 28.24
N GLU A 391 12.68 3.43 28.68
CA GLU A 391 13.97 3.24 29.37
C GLU A 391 13.82 2.40 30.66
N THR A 392 12.66 2.42 31.32
CA THR A 392 12.46 1.66 32.56
C THR A 392 12.31 0.17 32.34
N LYS A 393 12.00 -0.24 31.10
CA LYS A 393 11.83 -1.63 30.70
C LYS A 393 12.91 -2.12 29.74
N ASP A 394 13.84 -1.25 29.34
CA ASP A 394 14.79 -1.53 28.26
C ASP A 394 14.05 -1.98 26.96
N GLU A 395 12.90 -1.35 26.68
CA GLU A 395 12.05 -1.64 25.51
C GLU A 395 12.04 -0.48 24.52
N ALA A 396 12.10 -0.80 23.22
CA ALA A 396 11.86 0.16 22.15
C ALA A 396 11.24 -0.52 20.93
N SER A 397 10.45 0.23 20.16
CA SER A 397 9.78 -0.29 18.97
C SER A 397 10.05 0.55 17.73
N THR A 398 9.98 -0.08 16.56
CA THR A 398 10.04 0.59 15.27
C THR A 398 8.69 0.58 14.58
N ALA A 399 8.48 1.57 13.72
CA ALA A 399 7.35 1.64 12.82
C ALA A 399 7.84 1.91 11.39
N ILE A 400 7.05 1.47 10.41
CA ILE A 400 7.25 1.78 8.99
C ILE A 400 6.28 2.83 8.48
N PHE A 401 6.75 3.56 7.47
CA PHE A 401 6.01 4.61 6.79
C PHE A 401 6.18 4.48 5.28
N PHE A 402 5.08 4.61 4.53
CA PHE A 402 5.06 4.69 3.07
C PHE A 402 5.04 6.15 2.60
N ARG A 403 5.33 6.35 1.32
CA ARG A 403 5.29 7.65 0.63
C ARG A 403 4.63 7.51 -0.73
N ILE A 404 4.19 8.61 -1.30
CA ILE A 404 3.58 8.67 -2.63
C ILE A 404 4.60 9.25 -3.61
N CYS A 405 4.71 8.67 -4.80
CA CYS A 405 5.59 9.16 -5.84
C CYS A 405 4.84 9.30 -7.17
N LYS A 406 5.22 10.32 -7.95
CA LYS A 406 4.77 10.49 -9.33
C LYS A 406 5.99 10.72 -10.21
N ARG A 407 6.55 9.62 -10.68
CA ARG A 407 7.65 9.60 -11.65
C ARG A 407 7.09 9.57 -13.07
N GLY A 408 7.88 10.02 -14.05
CA GLY A 408 7.48 10.02 -15.47
C GLY A 408 7.45 11.41 -16.08
N ILE A 409 6.51 11.67 -16.99
CA ILE A 409 6.42 12.95 -17.71
C ILE A 409 5.03 13.57 -17.45
N PRO A 410 4.92 14.63 -16.62
CA PRO A 410 5.97 15.26 -15.82
C PRO A 410 6.34 14.47 -14.55
N ASP A 411 7.62 14.51 -14.15
CA ASP A 411 8.09 13.98 -12.86
C ASP A 411 7.80 15.02 -11.78
N LEU A 412 6.96 14.68 -10.81
CA LEU A 412 6.63 15.55 -9.67
C LEU A 412 7.38 15.17 -8.39
N GLY A 413 8.22 14.13 -8.45
CA GLY A 413 9.02 13.63 -7.35
C GLY A 413 8.23 12.72 -6.41
N CYS A 414 8.51 12.81 -5.12
CA CYS A 414 7.90 12.00 -4.07
C CYS A 414 7.53 12.86 -2.86
N THR A 415 6.50 12.46 -2.13
CA THR A 415 6.24 13.02 -0.81
C THR A 415 7.32 12.57 0.17
N PRO A 416 7.45 13.21 1.35
CA PRO A 416 8.10 12.58 2.49
C PRO A 416 7.42 11.26 2.86
N TYR A 417 8.08 10.42 3.64
CA TYR A 417 7.44 9.24 4.23
C TYR A 417 6.52 9.65 5.38
N PHE A 418 5.22 9.42 5.23
CA PHE A 418 4.22 9.89 6.20
C PHE A 418 3.00 8.97 6.35
N ILE A 419 2.79 7.97 5.47
CA ILE A 419 1.67 7.03 5.59
C ILE A 419 2.07 5.94 6.58
N GLY A 420 1.63 6.10 7.81
CA GLY A 420 1.96 5.26 8.98
C GLY A 420 1.43 5.95 10.24
N PRO A 421 1.92 5.58 11.44
CA PRO A 421 2.85 4.50 11.75
C PRO A 421 2.21 3.11 11.63
N ILE A 422 2.96 2.16 11.08
CA ILE A 422 2.64 0.73 11.08
C ILE A 422 3.69 0.00 11.93
N PRO A 423 3.33 -0.68 13.02
CA PRO A 423 4.29 -1.42 13.85
C PRO A 423 5.12 -2.41 13.04
N PHE A 424 6.42 -2.48 13.30
CA PHE A 424 7.33 -3.35 12.56
C PHE A 424 8.08 -4.30 13.49
N LEU A 425 9.39 -4.13 13.64
CA LEU A 425 10.23 -4.99 14.48
C LEU A 425 10.62 -4.30 15.79
N PRO A 426 10.79 -5.04 16.89
CA PRO A 426 11.31 -4.49 18.13
C PRO A 426 12.77 -4.03 17.98
N ALA A 427 13.17 -3.10 18.83
CA ALA A 427 14.54 -2.62 18.96
C ALA A 427 14.93 -2.53 20.43
N ASN A 428 14.59 -3.56 21.22
CA ASN A 428 14.87 -3.62 22.64
C ASN A 428 16.38 -3.75 22.87
N ARG A 429 16.79 -3.55 24.12
CA ARG A 429 18.20 -3.75 24.51
C ARG A 429 18.69 -5.16 24.15
N GLU A 430 19.95 -5.25 23.73
CA GLU A 430 20.62 -6.45 23.20
C GLU A 430 20.07 -6.98 21.87
N ASN A 431 19.00 -6.41 21.30
CA ASN A 431 18.60 -6.76 19.94
C ASN A 431 19.65 -6.31 18.94
N TRP A 432 19.86 -7.13 17.91
CA TRP A 432 20.57 -6.74 16.72
C TRP A 432 19.59 -6.12 15.74
N ILE A 433 19.96 -4.99 15.14
CA ILE A 433 19.12 -4.23 14.20
C ILE A 433 19.88 -3.94 12.92
N ILE A 434 19.15 -3.81 11.82
CA ILE A 434 19.70 -3.50 10.49
C ILE A 434 19.56 -1.99 10.26
N LEU A 435 20.70 -1.31 10.09
CA LEU A 435 20.73 0.11 9.71
C LEU A 435 20.68 0.28 8.18
N GLY A 436 21.13 -0.74 7.44
CA GLY A 436 21.22 -0.71 5.99
C GLY A 436 22.21 0.32 5.46
N PRO A 437 22.38 0.41 4.13
CA PRO A 437 23.53 1.02 3.48
C PRO A 437 23.76 2.51 3.74
N GLY A 438 22.78 3.23 4.31
CA GLY A 438 22.96 4.60 4.81
C GLY A 438 23.73 5.49 3.85
N VAL A 439 23.08 5.93 2.77
CA VAL A 439 23.70 6.79 1.75
C VAL A 439 24.14 8.14 2.33
#